data_AF-A0A813DQS2-F1
#
_entry.id   AF-A0A813DQS2-F1
#
_cell.length_a   1.000
_cell.length_b   1.000
_cell.length_c   1.000
_cell.angle_alpha   90.00
_cell.angle_beta   90.00
_cell.angle_gamma   90.00
#
_symmetry.space_group_name_H-M   'P 1'
#
loop_
_entity.id
_entity.type
_entity.pdbx_description
1 polymer ?
#
loop_
_entity_poly.entity_id
_entity_poly.type
_entity_poly.pdbx_seq_one_letter_code
_entity_poly.pdbx_strand_id
1 'polypeptide(L)'
;MSAVKPYLQDVTADRDIRILVFRYYGTFSRTILTMFEVLFANWAPSCRILVENVSEWFSLAFILYRCLIGFAVLNVVSAVFIQQTMKVAQQDRQFMIAQKEKSAASFVKRPLSLTYSK
;
A
#
# COMPACT_ATOMS: atom_id res chain seq x y z
N MET A 1 23.81 -16.95 3.86
CA MET A 1 23.71 -17.53 5.21
C MET A 1 22.51 -16.89 5.88
N SER A 2 21.52 -17.65 6.38
CA SER A 2 20.35 -17.05 7.07
C SER A 2 20.83 -16.41 8.38
N ALA A 3 20.49 -15.15 8.63
CA ALA A 3 20.99 -14.36 9.76
C ALA A 3 20.64 -14.96 11.13
N VAL A 4 19.55 -15.74 11.20
CA VAL A 4 19.10 -16.43 12.42
C VAL A 4 19.68 -17.84 12.58
N LYS A 5 20.36 -18.37 11.56
CA LYS A 5 20.89 -19.75 11.58
C LYS A 5 21.84 -20.03 12.76
N PRO A 6 22.78 -19.14 13.14
CA PRO A 6 23.65 -19.37 14.29
C PRO A 6 22.86 -19.54 15.59
N TYR A 7 21.85 -18.69 15.82
CA TYR A 7 20.98 -18.77 17.00
C TYR A 7 20.14 -20.04 17.04
N LEU A 8 19.61 -20.49 15.89
CA LEU A 8 18.82 -21.72 15.81
C LEU A 8 19.65 -22.99 16.09
N GLN A 9 20.95 -22.95 15.82
CA GLN A 9 21.87 -24.07 16.04
C GLN A 9 22.44 -24.11 17.46
N ASP A 10 22.27 -23.03 18.24
CA ASP A 10 22.71 -22.97 19.62
C ASP A 10 21.82 -23.87 20.50
N VAL A 11 22.43 -24.92 21.07
CA VAL A 11 21.73 -25.87 21.95
C VAL A 11 21.52 -25.34 23.36
N THR A 12 22.22 -24.28 23.75
CA THR A 12 22.11 -23.64 25.07
C THR A 12 20.95 -22.65 25.14
N ALA A 13 20.51 -22.12 23.98
CA ALA A 13 19.35 -21.26 23.87
C ALA A 13 18.04 -22.02 24.14
N ASP A 14 17.07 -21.32 24.75
CA ASP A 14 15.76 -21.86 25.06
C ASP A 14 15.12 -22.48 23.80
N ARG A 15 14.65 -23.72 23.96
CA ARG A 15 14.03 -24.49 22.89
C ARG A 15 12.77 -23.81 22.37
N ASP A 16 11.95 -23.24 23.24
CA ASP A 16 10.67 -22.66 22.85
C ASP A 16 10.88 -21.38 22.05
N ILE A 17 11.87 -20.57 22.43
CA ILE A 17 12.28 -19.37 21.71
C ILE A 17 12.85 -19.72 20.34
N ARG A 18 13.69 -20.76 20.24
CA ARG A 18 14.19 -21.24 18.94
C ARG A 18 13.07 -21.69 18.01
N ILE A 19 12.06 -22.38 18.54
CA ILE A 19 10.87 -22.78 17.75
C ILE A 19 10.11 -21.54 17.26
N LEU A 20 9.95 -20.51 18.10
CA LEU A 20 9.31 -19.26 17.71
C LEU A 20 10.12 -18.51 16.64
N VAL A 21 11.42 -18.37 16.81
CA VAL A 21 12.31 -17.76 15.80
C VAL A 21 12.23 -18.53 14.48
N PHE A 22 12.20 -19.86 14.51
CA PHE A 22 12.03 -20.67 13.31
C PHE A 22 10.64 -20.51 12.67
N ARG A 23 9.59 -20.41 13.48
CA ARG A 23 8.21 -20.22 13.00
C ARG A 23 8.07 -18.94 12.18
N TYR A 24 8.69 -17.86 12.64
CA TYR A 24 8.67 -16.55 11.98
C TYR A 24 9.73 -16.43 10.86
N TYR A 25 10.97 -16.83 11.12
CA TYR A 25 12.13 -16.50 10.26
C TYR A 25 12.92 -17.71 9.74
N GLY A 26 12.43 -18.94 9.96
CA GLY A 26 13.14 -20.17 9.62
C GLY A 26 13.28 -20.45 8.13
N THR A 27 12.36 -19.92 7.31
CA THR A 27 12.41 -20.03 5.85
C THR A 27 12.07 -18.70 5.19
N PHE A 28 12.39 -18.58 3.91
CA PHE A 28 12.08 -17.38 3.12
C PHE A 28 10.58 -17.08 3.09
N SER A 29 9.73 -18.07 2.78
CA SER A 29 8.28 -17.88 2.72
C SER A 29 7.66 -17.50 4.07
N ARG A 30 8.17 -18.07 5.18
CA ARG A 30 7.77 -17.69 6.54
C ARG A 30 8.16 -16.25 6.84
N THR A 31 9.38 -15.87 6.48
CA THR A 31 9.88 -14.50 6.64
C THR A 31 9.03 -13.51 5.84
N ILE A 32 8.66 -13.81 4.60
CA ILE A 32 7.76 -12.97 3.80
C ILE A 32 6.42 -12.77 4.53
N LEU A 33 5.79 -13.87 4.98
CA LEU A 33 4.52 -13.79 5.70
C LEU A 33 4.65 -12.94 6.96
N THR A 34 5.72 -13.14 7.74
CA THR A 34 5.98 -12.35 8.94
C THR A 34 6.25 -10.88 8.63
N MET A 35 6.99 -10.55 7.57
CA MET A 35 7.23 -9.16 7.18
C MET A 35 5.97 -8.46 6.64
N PHE A 36 5.05 -9.24 6.05
CA PHE A 36 3.70 -8.75 5.71
C PHE A 36 2.87 -8.46 6.97
N GLU A 37 2.87 -9.37 7.96
CA GLU A 37 2.22 -9.15 9.26
C GLU A 37 2.81 -7.95 10.01
N VAL A 38 4.13 -7.76 9.96
CA VAL A 38 4.81 -6.58 10.54
C VAL A 38 4.35 -5.27 9.90
N LEU A 39 3.99 -5.28 8.62
CA LEU A 39 3.53 -4.11 7.91
C LEU A 39 2.06 -3.79 8.24
N PHE A 40 1.18 -4.79 8.24
CA PHE A 40 -0.28 -4.59 8.29
C PHE A 40 -0.96 -4.96 9.61
N ALA A 41 -0.33 -5.78 10.45
CA ALA A 41 -0.90 -6.34 11.67
C ALA A 41 -0.05 -5.99 12.90
N ASN A 42 0.11 -6.94 13.83
CA ASN A 42 0.88 -6.74 15.05
C ASN A 42 2.38 -6.98 14.81
N TRP A 43 3.16 -5.91 14.83
CA TRP A 43 4.60 -5.94 14.59
C TRP A 43 5.42 -6.30 15.84
N ALA A 44 4.89 -6.09 17.05
CA ALA A 44 5.68 -6.15 18.27
C ALA A 44 6.20 -7.57 18.60
N PRO A 45 5.40 -8.66 18.54
CA PRO A 45 5.88 -10.00 18.85
C PRO A 45 6.98 -10.47 17.90
N SER A 46 6.79 -10.28 16.59
CA SER A 46 7.75 -10.69 15.55
C SER A 46 9.03 -9.86 15.59
N CYS A 47 8.97 -8.59 16.00
CA CYS A 47 10.15 -7.76 16.21
C CYS A 47 10.91 -8.18 17.48
N ARG A 48 10.21 -8.24 18.62
CA ARG A 48 10.81 -8.53 19.93
C ARG A 48 11.50 -9.88 19.98
N ILE A 49 10.94 -10.92 19.33
CA ILE A 49 11.58 -12.24 19.31
C ILE A 49 12.99 -12.19 18.71
N LEU A 50 13.23 -11.34 17.70
CA LEU A 50 14.56 -11.18 17.09
C LEU A 50 15.45 -10.20 17.85
N VAL A 51 14.88 -9.09 18.31
CA VAL A 51 15.62 -8.03 19.01
C VAL A 51 16.12 -8.51 20.38
N GLU A 52 15.27 -9.18 21.15
CA GLU A 52 15.57 -9.58 22.52
C GLU A 52 16.44 -10.85 22.57
N ASN A 53 16.40 -11.71 21.53
CA ASN A 53 17.06 -13.03 21.58
C ASN A 53 18.20 -13.22 20.59
N VAL A 54 18.20 -12.52 19.44
CA VAL A 54 19.20 -12.72 18.39
C VAL A 54 20.17 -11.54 18.33
N SER A 55 19.67 -10.33 18.11
CA SER A 55 20.49 -9.12 18.08
C SER A 55 19.65 -7.86 18.12
N GLU A 56 20.07 -6.89 18.93
CA GLU A 56 19.42 -5.58 19.01
C GLU A 56 19.46 -4.81 17.67
N TRP A 57 20.42 -5.10 16.79
CA TRP A 57 20.53 -4.48 15.46
C TRP A 57 19.30 -4.72 14.57
N PHE A 58 18.52 -5.78 14.83
CA PHE A 58 17.27 -6.00 14.12
C PHE A 58 16.23 -4.90 14.41
N SER A 59 16.31 -4.21 15.54
CA SER A 59 15.41 -3.10 15.88
C SER A 59 15.48 -2.00 14.81
N LEU A 60 16.68 -1.62 14.42
CA LEU A 60 16.93 -0.62 13.39
C LEU A 60 16.37 -1.07 12.04
N ALA A 61 16.57 -2.35 11.67
CA ALA A 61 16.03 -2.91 10.43
C ALA A 61 14.49 -2.86 10.38
N PHE A 62 13.81 -3.21 11.47
CA PHE A 62 12.34 -3.14 11.55
C PHE A 62 11.81 -1.71 11.51
N ILE A 63 12.48 -0.78 12.19
CA ILE A 63 12.11 0.65 12.18
C ILE A 63 12.24 1.20 10.76
N LEU A 64 13.38 0.99 10.10
CA LEU A 64 13.60 1.45 8.73
C LEU A 64 12.59 0.84 7.75
N TYR A 65 12.31 -0.46 7.86
CA TYR A 65 11.30 -1.12 7.03
C TYR A 65 9.91 -0.48 7.20
N ARG A 66 9.44 -0.27 8.43
CA ARG A 66 8.14 0.38 8.69
C ARG A 66 8.11 1.83 8.22
N CYS A 67 9.18 2.59 8.44
CA CYS A 67 9.25 3.99 8.02
C CYS A 67 9.33 4.14 6.50
N LEU A 68 10.05 3.27 5.78
CA LEU A 68 10.17 3.40 4.33
C LEU A 68 8.97 2.78 3.62
N ILE A 69 8.68 1.51 3.89
CA ILE A 69 7.61 0.78 3.20
C ILE A 69 6.25 1.22 3.68
N GLY A 70 6.06 1.42 4.99
CA GLY A 70 4.79 1.89 5.54
C GLY A 70 4.39 3.24 4.99
N PHE A 71 5.30 4.23 4.98
CA PHE A 71 5.00 5.53 4.38
C PHE A 71 4.82 5.45 2.87
N ALA A 72 5.64 4.66 2.15
CA ALA A 72 5.48 4.49 0.71
C ALA A 72 4.10 3.92 0.35
N VAL A 73 3.65 2.87 1.04
CA VAL A 73 2.32 2.26 0.81
C VAL A 73 1.20 3.25 1.08
N LEU A 74 1.24 3.95 2.23
CA LEU A 74 0.22 4.96 2.57
C LEU A 74 0.16 6.07 1.51
N ASN A 75 1.32 6.60 1.10
CA ASN A 75 1.38 7.66 0.10
C ASN A 75 0.86 7.21 -1.27
N VAL A 76 1.20 5.99 -1.70
CA VAL A 76 0.70 5.43 -2.96
C VAL A 76 -0.81 5.25 -2.91
N VAL A 77 -1.35 4.71 -1.81
CA VAL A 77 -2.80 4.54 -1.64
C VAL A 77 -3.50 5.89 -1.69
N SER A 78 -3.04 6.89 -0.93
CA SER A 78 -3.60 8.24 -0.96
C SER A 78 -3.53 8.89 -2.34
N ALA A 79 -2.41 8.74 -3.06
CA ALA A 79 -2.26 9.26 -4.41
C ALA A 79 -3.25 8.62 -5.39
N VAL A 80 -3.46 7.30 -5.32
CA VAL A 80 -4.42 6.59 -6.18
C VAL A 80 -5.85 7.06 -5.88
N PHE A 81 -6.22 7.23 -4.61
CA PHE A 81 -7.54 7.76 -4.26
C PHE A 81 -7.77 9.17 -4.84
N ILE A 82 -6.80 10.08 -4.68
CA ILE A 82 -6.88 11.44 -5.25
C ILE A 82 -6.98 11.37 -6.78
N GLN A 83 -6.18 10.51 -7.42
CA GLN A 83 -6.18 10.35 -8.87
C GLN A 83 -7.53 9.85 -9.39
N GLN A 84 -8.16 8.91 -8.69
CA GLN A 84 -9.52 8.44 -9.02
C GLN A 84 -10.54 9.57 -8.90
N THR A 85 -10.51 10.33 -7.80
CA THR A 85 -11.42 11.48 -7.62
C THR A 85 -11.24 12.53 -8.73
N MET A 86 -10.00 12.87 -9.06
CA MET A 86 -9.70 13.81 -10.15
C MET A 86 -10.16 13.29 -11.51
N LYS A 87 -10.00 11.99 -11.78
CA LYS A 87 -10.47 11.37 -13.02
C LYS A 87 -11.98 11.49 -13.18
N VAL A 88 -12.75 11.20 -12.14
CA VAL A 88 -14.23 11.33 -12.17
C VAL A 88 -14.64 12.79 -12.36
N ALA A 89 -14.04 13.73 -11.62
CA ALA A 89 -14.32 15.15 -11.77
C ALA A 89 -14.01 15.69 -13.18
N GLN A 90 -12.95 15.18 -13.82
CA GLN A 90 -12.61 15.52 -15.20
C GLN A 90 -13.61 14.93 -16.21
N GLN A 91 -14.06 13.69 -15.99
CA GLN A 91 -15.09 13.06 -16.83
C GLN A 91 -16.40 13.84 -16.78
N ASP A 92 -16.86 14.24 -15.58
CA ASP A 92 -18.05 15.07 -15.42
C ASP A 92 -17.91 16.43 -16.14
N ARG A 93 -16.73 17.06 -16.04
CA ARG A 93 -16.46 18.34 -16.73
C ARG A 93 -16.54 18.19 -18.25
N GLN A 94 -15.98 17.12 -18.82
CA GLN A 94 -16.06 16.87 -20.26
C GLN A 94 -17.49 16.62 -20.74
N PHE A 95 -18.28 15.88 -19.97
CA PHE A 95 -19.70 15.65 -20.27
C PHE A 95 -20.49 16.97 -20.29
N MET A 96 -20.28 17.83 -19.30
CA MET A 96 -20.93 19.14 -19.22
C MET A 96 -20.56 20.08 -20.38
N ILE A 97 -19.30 20.08 -20.83
CA ILE A 97 -18.86 20.87 -21.99
C ILE A 97 -19.56 20.35 -23.26
N ALA A 98 -19.53 19.03 -23.50
CA ALA A 98 -20.20 18.44 -24.66
C ALA A 98 -21.73 18.70 -24.66
N GLN A 99 -22.35 18.72 -23.49
CA GLN A 99 -23.78 19.05 -23.36
C GLN A 99 -24.05 20.53 -23.67
N LYS A 100 -23.17 21.45 -23.23
CA LYS A 100 -23.26 22.88 -23.58
C LYS A 100 -23.09 23.13 -25.07
N GLU A 101 -22.17 22.43 -25.74
CA GLU A 101 -22.00 22.54 -27.19
C GLU A 101 -23.24 22.06 -27.95
N LYS A 102 -23.83 20.92 -27.54
CA LYS A 102 -25.06 20.40 -28.13
C LYS A 102 -26.25 21.33 -27.92
N SER A 103 -26.39 21.92 -26.74
CA SER A 103 -27.47 22.87 -26.47
C SER A 103 -27.26 24.17 -27.25
N ALA A 104 -26.05 24.75 -27.27
CA ALA A 104 -25.73 25.93 -28.07
C ALA A 104 -26.02 25.71 -29.57
N ALA A 105 -25.63 24.56 -30.13
CA ALA A 105 -25.91 24.22 -31.52
C ALA A 105 -27.41 24.09 -31.84
N SER A 106 -28.22 23.59 -30.90
CA SER A 106 -29.68 23.49 -31.09
C SER A 106 -30.39 24.84 -30.94
N PHE A 107 -29.87 25.76 -30.12
CA PHE A 107 -30.37 27.15 -30.06
C PHE A 107 -30.14 27.93 -31.35
N VAL A 108 -29.00 27.75 -32.04
CA VAL A 108 -28.71 28.45 -33.31
C VAL A 108 -29.55 27.92 -34.48
N LYS A 109 -29.94 26.63 -34.46
CA LYS A 109 -30.76 26.04 -35.53
C LYS A 109 -32.24 26.46 -35.49
N ARG A 110 -32.80 26.78 -34.31
CA ARG A 110 -34.19 27.22 -34.13
C ARG A 110 -34.58 28.56 -34.79
N PRO A 111 -33.78 29.64 -34.74
CA PRO A 111 -34.12 30.91 -35.39
C PRO A 111 -34.05 30.83 -36.92
N LEU A 112 -33.17 29.99 -37.47
CA LEU A 112 -33.04 29.77 -38.92
C LEU A 112 -34.25 29.02 -39.51
N SER A 113 -34.83 28.07 -38.77
CA SER A 113 -36.07 27.39 -39.22
C SER A 113 -37.31 28.28 -39.16
N LEU A 114 -37.33 29.33 -38.32
CA LEU A 114 -38.45 30.27 -38.20
C LEU A 114 -38.40 31.41 -39.23
N THR A 115 -37.22 31.71 -39.78
CA THR A 115 -37.04 32.75 -40.83
C THR A 115 -37.32 32.23 -42.23
N TYR A 116 -37.33 30.91 -42.44
CA TYR A 116 -37.62 30.25 -43.74
C TYR A 116 -39.09 29.85 -43.93
N SER A 117 -39.98 30.21 -42.99
CA SER A 117 -41.42 29.86 -42.99
C SER A 117 -42.37 31.06 -43.21
N LYS A 118 -41.88 32.13 -43.85
CA LYS A 118 -42.70 33.22 -44.40
C LYS A 118 -42.39 33.36 -45.88
#